data_AF-A0A2R8CKY7-F1
#
_entry.id   AF-A0A2R8CKY7-F1
#
_cell.length_a   1.000
_cell.length_b   1.000
_cell.length_c   1.000
_cell.angle_alpha   90.00
_cell.angle_beta   90.00
_cell.angle_gamma   90.00
#
_symmetry.space_group_name_H-M   'P 1'
#
loop_
_entity.id
_entity.type
_entity.pdbx_description
1 polymer ?
#
loop_
_entity_poly.entity_id
_entity_poly.type
_entity_poly.pdbx_seq_one_letter_code
_entity_poly.pdbx_strand_id
1 'polypeptide(L)'
;MERFDIGQFMAFEKKITEAIEVILKPELDKLFFYEFKVQRFNAGERSMLDLYYQMDEKSQKSLLIRIRFLHPERELQIPNILLPEQMRWRRLGKRTIKSVFDCCTSKEYELCIVEMTPSFHQRLLDRNALEVDEDTVQITHETELEKDIGSPLMGYY
;
A
#
# COMPACT_ATOMS: atom_id res chain seq x y z
N MET A 1 4.01 -6.98 -31.21
CA MET A 1 3.73 -7.55 -29.88
C MET A 1 4.92 -7.18 -29.02
N GLU A 2 4.81 -6.12 -28.22
CA GLU A 2 5.88 -5.77 -27.28
C GLU A 2 6.11 -6.96 -26.35
N ARG A 3 7.36 -7.40 -26.27
CA ARG A 3 7.75 -8.46 -25.33
C ARG A 3 7.81 -7.79 -23.97
N PHE A 4 6.80 -7.99 -23.13
CA PHE A 4 6.83 -7.53 -21.76
C PHE A 4 8.04 -8.16 -21.05
N ASP A 5 8.89 -7.32 -20.47
CA ASP A 5 10.06 -7.79 -19.72
C ASP A 5 9.64 -8.16 -18.30
N ILE A 6 9.24 -9.42 -18.13
CA ILE A 6 8.88 -10.01 -16.83
C ILE A 6 9.97 -9.74 -15.78
N GLY A 7 11.25 -9.70 -16.18
CA GLY A 7 12.35 -9.38 -15.28
C GLY A 7 12.23 -7.99 -14.68
N GLN A 8 11.78 -6.99 -15.46
CA GLN A 8 11.53 -5.63 -14.96
C GLN A 8 10.34 -5.57 -14.02
N PHE A 9 9.27 -6.30 -14.32
CA PHE A 9 8.10 -6.39 -13.45
C PHE A 9 8.47 -6.99 -12.08
N MET A 10 9.22 -8.10 -12.08
CA MET A 10 9.71 -8.71 -10.85
C MET A 10 10.64 -7.79 -10.06
N ALA A 11 11.50 -7.04 -10.73
CA ALA A 11 12.37 -6.06 -10.06
C ALA A 11 11.56 -4.92 -9.42
N PHE A 12 10.50 -4.47 -10.08
CA PHE A 12 9.60 -3.44 -9.54
C PHE A 12 8.78 -3.96 -8.36
N GLU A 13 8.16 -5.14 -8.47
CA GLU A 13 7.46 -5.82 -7.36
C GLU A 13 8.37 -5.97 -6.14
N LYS A 14 9.63 -6.36 -6.34
CA LYS A 14 10.63 -6.48 -5.28
C LYS A 14 10.92 -5.13 -4.62
N LYS A 15 11.13 -4.08 -5.43
CA LYS A 15 11.36 -2.72 -4.92
C LYS A 15 10.19 -2.24 -4.06
N ILE A 16 8.94 -2.48 -4.50
CA ILE A 16 7.74 -2.15 -3.72
C ILE A 16 7.72 -2.94 -2.40
N THR A 17 8.02 -4.24 -2.45
CA THR A 17 8.08 -5.09 -1.26
C THR A 17 9.10 -4.57 -0.23
N GLU A 18 10.33 -4.28 -0.68
CA GLU A 18 11.40 -3.73 0.15
C GLU A 18 11.01 -2.36 0.74
N ALA A 19 10.39 -1.49 -0.06
CA ALA A 19 9.95 -0.16 0.37
C ALA A 19 8.85 -0.21 1.46
N ILE A 20 7.96 -1.19 1.40
CA ILE A 20 6.94 -1.44 2.42
C ILE A 20 7.57 -2.02 3.68
N GLU A 21 8.45 -3.02 3.51
CA GLU A 21 9.12 -3.68 4.63
C GLU A 21 9.91 -2.67 5.45
N VAL A 22 10.70 -1.78 4.83
CA VAL A 22 11.47 -0.75 5.54
C VAL A 22 10.59 0.12 6.44
N ILE A 23 9.41 0.52 5.98
CA ILE A 23 8.49 1.38 6.75
C ILE A 23 7.86 0.62 7.92
N LEU A 24 7.48 -0.63 7.71
CA LEU A 24 6.72 -1.43 8.67
C LEU A 24 7.59 -2.27 9.60
N LYS A 25 8.85 -2.50 9.25
CA LYS A 25 9.79 -3.38 9.98
C LYS A 25 9.83 -3.13 11.48
N PRO A 26 9.87 -1.88 11.99
CA PRO A 26 9.88 -1.62 13.43
C PRO A 26 8.68 -2.21 14.18
N GLU A 27 7.53 -2.36 13.51
CA GLU A 27 6.35 -2.98 14.09
C GLU A 27 6.22 -4.47 13.71
N LEU A 28 6.62 -4.85 12.49
CA LEU A 28 6.63 -6.26 12.06
C LEU A 28 7.55 -7.13 12.92
N ASP A 29 8.71 -6.59 13.34
CA ASP A 29 9.67 -7.29 14.22
C ASP A 29 9.11 -7.56 15.63
N LYS A 30 7.97 -6.98 16.00
CA LYS A 30 7.27 -7.24 17.26
C LYS A 30 6.23 -8.36 17.15
N LEU A 31 5.91 -8.79 15.92
CA LEU A 31 4.89 -9.80 15.66
C LEU A 31 5.49 -11.20 15.79
N PHE A 32 4.67 -12.19 16.13
CA PHE A 32 5.10 -13.59 16.16
C PHE A 32 5.53 -14.07 14.77
N PHE A 33 4.80 -13.65 13.73
CA PHE A 33 5.11 -14.02 12.35
C PHE A 33 4.61 -12.96 11.37
N TYR A 34 5.35 -12.74 10.30
CA TYR A 34 4.90 -12.00 9.12
C TYR A 34 5.47 -12.61 7.84
N GLU A 35 4.77 -12.45 6.73
CA GLU A 35 5.16 -13.04 5.44
C GLU A 35 4.61 -12.22 4.28
N PHE A 36 5.51 -11.82 3.38
CA PHE A 36 5.14 -11.28 2.07
C PHE A 36 4.95 -12.44 1.09
N LYS A 37 3.81 -12.47 0.40
CA LYS A 37 3.50 -13.42 -0.66
C LYS A 37 3.17 -12.69 -1.95
N VAL A 38 3.93 -12.97 -3.01
CA VAL A 38 3.64 -12.48 -4.36
C VAL A 38 3.06 -13.62 -5.18
N GLN A 39 1.84 -13.41 -5.70
CA GLN A 39 1.18 -14.31 -6.64
C GLN A 39 1.14 -13.64 -8.00
N ARG A 40 1.50 -14.37 -9.06
CA ARG A 40 1.54 -13.85 -10.43
C ARG A 40 0.49 -14.55 -11.29
N PHE A 41 -0.13 -13.77 -12.16
CA PHE A 41 -1.21 -14.16 -13.05
C PHE A 41 -0.85 -13.77 -14.48
N ASN A 42 -1.50 -14.37 -15.47
CA ASN A 42 -1.35 -14.02 -16.89
C ASN A 42 0.14 -13.92 -17.31
N ALA A 43 0.91 -14.98 -17.05
CA ALA A 43 2.35 -15.04 -17.33
C ALA A 43 3.20 -13.92 -16.69
N GLY A 44 2.71 -13.27 -15.63
CA GLY A 44 3.42 -12.20 -14.91
C GLY A 44 3.02 -10.78 -15.33
N GLU A 45 2.03 -10.61 -16.20
CA GLU A 45 1.46 -9.29 -16.53
C GLU A 45 0.69 -8.70 -15.36
N ARG A 46 0.13 -9.54 -14.49
CA ARG A 46 -0.56 -9.09 -13.28
C ARG A 46 -0.04 -9.83 -12.08
N SER A 47 0.08 -9.13 -10.96
CA SER A 47 0.56 -9.74 -9.73
C SER A 47 -0.20 -9.20 -8.52
N MET A 48 -0.21 -9.98 -7.45
CA MET A 48 -0.78 -9.60 -6.17
C MET A 48 0.25 -9.83 -5.06
N LEU A 49 0.60 -8.77 -4.35
CA LEU A 49 1.41 -8.84 -3.14
C LEU A 49 0.47 -8.76 -1.93
N ASP A 50 0.54 -9.79 -1.09
CA ASP A 50 -0.11 -9.82 0.20
C ASP A 50 0.95 -9.85 1.31
N LEU A 51 0.81 -8.98 2.30
CA LEU A 51 1.55 -9.05 3.55
C LEU A 51 0.63 -9.65 4.62
N TYR A 52 0.94 -10.85 5.08
CA TYR A 52 0.25 -11.52 6.17
C TYR A 52 0.99 -11.34 7.49
N TYR A 53 0.27 -11.37 8.59
CA TYR A 53 0.83 -11.35 9.94
C TYR A 53 0.07 -12.29 10.90
N GLN A 54 0.71 -12.61 12.01
CA GLN A 54 0.15 -13.38 13.11
C GLN A 54 0.69 -12.82 14.43
N MET A 55 -0.19 -12.59 15.40
CA MET A 55 0.15 -11.93 16.67
C MET A 55 0.82 -12.89 17.66
N ASP A 56 0.33 -14.12 17.72
CA ASP A 56 0.82 -15.20 18.57
C ASP A 56 0.61 -16.56 17.88
N GLU A 57 1.25 -17.61 18.39
CA GLU A 57 1.20 -18.97 17.84
C GLU A 57 -0.22 -19.53 17.65
N LYS A 58 -1.20 -19.08 18.45
CA LYS A 58 -2.58 -19.59 18.44
C LYS A 58 -3.49 -18.78 17.52
N SER A 59 -3.12 -17.55 17.18
CA SER A 59 -3.89 -16.67 16.30
C SER A 59 -3.83 -17.11 14.83
N GLN A 60 -4.88 -16.84 14.05
CA GLN A 60 -4.86 -17.08 12.60
C GLN A 60 -4.08 -16.00 11.87
N LYS A 61 -3.45 -16.37 10.74
CA LYS A 61 -2.83 -15.40 9.83
C LYS A 61 -3.87 -14.42 9.30
N SER A 62 -3.60 -13.13 9.45
CA SER A 62 -4.46 -12.03 8.99
C SER A 62 -3.74 -11.23 7.91
N LEU A 63 -4.50 -10.65 6.97
CA LEU A 63 -3.98 -9.78 5.94
C LEU A 63 -3.71 -8.38 6.53
N LEU A 64 -2.52 -7.84 6.31
CA LEU A 64 -2.13 -6.49 6.72
C LEU A 64 -2.22 -5.51 5.57
N ILE A 65 -1.64 -5.83 4.41
CA ILE A 65 -1.68 -5.03 3.19
C ILE A 65 -1.89 -5.94 2.00
N ARG A 66 -2.71 -5.49 1.05
CA ARG A 66 -2.77 -6.06 -0.30
C ARG A 66 -2.44 -5.00 -1.34
N ILE A 67 -1.66 -5.40 -2.34
CA ILE A 67 -1.33 -4.60 -3.51
C ILE A 67 -1.55 -5.43 -4.77
N ARG A 68 -2.19 -4.82 -5.77
CA ARG A 68 -2.32 -5.41 -7.12
C ARG A 68 -1.43 -4.64 -8.08
N PHE A 69 -0.68 -5.37 -8.89
CA PHE A 69 0.13 -4.84 -9.97
C PHE A 69 -0.57 -5.15 -11.29
N LEU A 70 -0.85 -4.10 -12.06
CA LEU A 70 -1.41 -4.14 -13.40
C LEU A 70 -0.33 -3.63 -14.35
N HIS A 71 0.62 -4.50 -14.69
CA HIS A 71 1.86 -4.06 -15.34
C HIS A 71 1.67 -3.51 -16.76
N PRO A 72 0.84 -4.11 -17.64
CA PRO A 72 0.53 -3.54 -18.95
C PRO A 72 -0.07 -2.13 -18.86
N GLU A 73 -0.92 -1.90 -17.86
CA GLU A 73 -1.57 -0.63 -17.59
C GLU A 73 -0.64 0.37 -16.86
N ARG A 74 0.53 -0.09 -16.40
CA ARG A 74 1.42 0.67 -15.51
C ARG A 74 0.69 1.23 -14.29
N GLU A 75 -0.15 0.41 -13.68
CA GLU A 75 -0.95 0.80 -12.53
C GLU A 75 -0.65 -0.12 -11.34
N LEU A 76 -0.60 0.48 -10.16
CA LEU A 76 -0.53 -0.21 -8.89
C LEU A 76 -1.73 0.18 -8.04
N GLN A 77 -2.49 -0.82 -7.57
CA GLN A 77 -3.69 -0.60 -6.78
C GLN A 77 -3.47 -1.07 -5.34
N ILE A 78 -3.91 -0.27 -4.38
CA ILE A 78 -3.99 -0.65 -2.96
C ILE A 78 -5.47 -0.76 -2.57
N PRO A 79 -6.07 -1.97 -2.65
CA PRO A 79 -7.44 -2.18 -2.21
C PRO A 79 -7.61 -2.13 -0.69
N ASN A 80 -6.57 -2.49 0.07
CA ASN A 80 -6.72 -2.61 1.51
C ASN A 80 -5.43 -2.45 2.30
N ILE A 81 -5.50 -1.66 3.37
CA ILE A 81 -4.48 -1.53 4.41
C ILE A 81 -5.18 -1.73 5.77
N LEU A 82 -5.06 -2.94 6.32
CA LEU A 82 -5.64 -3.35 7.59
C LEU A 82 -4.56 -3.39 8.66
N LEU A 83 -4.18 -2.22 9.18
CA LEU A 83 -3.25 -2.17 10.30
C LEU A 83 -3.94 -2.65 11.59
N PRO A 84 -3.36 -3.66 12.29
CA PRO A 84 -3.84 -4.04 13.61
C PRO A 84 -3.73 -2.85 14.56
N GLU A 85 -4.56 -2.81 15.60
CA GLU A 85 -4.70 -1.66 16.50
C GLU A 85 -3.36 -1.18 17.07
N GLN A 86 -2.48 -2.12 17.39
CA GLN A 86 -1.14 -1.89 17.90
C GLN A 86 -0.25 -1.12 16.90
N MET A 87 -0.55 -1.21 15.60
CA MET A 87 0.16 -0.57 14.49
C MET A 87 -0.56 0.65 13.90
N ARG A 88 -1.73 1.04 14.44
CA ARG A 88 -2.47 2.21 13.93
C ARG A 88 -1.80 3.54 14.26
N TRP A 89 -0.92 3.54 15.24
CA TRP A 89 -0.17 4.72 15.68
C TRP A 89 1.01 5.01 14.73
N ARG A 90 1.54 6.24 14.76
CA ARG A 90 2.71 6.67 13.95
C ARG A 90 2.49 6.74 12.43
N ARG A 91 1.23 6.84 12.01
CA ARG A 91 0.86 7.18 10.62
C ARG A 91 1.41 6.18 9.59
N LEU A 92 1.57 4.92 9.98
CA LEU A 92 2.20 3.89 9.14
C LEU A 92 1.49 3.74 7.80
N GLY A 93 0.15 3.71 7.76
CA GLY A 93 -0.59 3.61 6.50
C GLY A 93 -0.23 4.72 5.51
N LYS A 94 -0.23 5.99 5.95
CA LYS A 94 0.16 7.13 5.11
C LYS A 94 1.61 7.04 4.64
N ARG A 95 2.53 6.68 5.54
CA ARG A 95 3.96 6.52 5.22
C ARG A 95 4.20 5.38 4.23
N THR A 96 3.45 4.30 4.34
CA THR A 96 3.49 3.18 3.40
C THR A 96 2.98 3.61 2.03
N ILE A 97 1.82 4.27 1.95
CA ILE A 97 1.29 4.80 0.68
C ILE A 97 2.32 5.74 0.03
N LYS A 98 2.93 6.64 0.80
CA LYS A 98 3.98 7.54 0.29
C LYS A 98 5.20 6.78 -0.24
N SER A 99 5.71 5.81 0.52
CA SER A 99 6.87 5.01 0.11
C SER A 99 6.61 4.24 -1.19
N VAL A 100 5.40 3.70 -1.33
CA VAL A 100 4.92 3.05 -2.56
C VAL A 100 4.81 4.07 -3.71
N PHE A 101 4.20 5.23 -3.47
CA PHE A 101 4.07 6.30 -4.46
C PHE A 101 5.43 6.75 -5.01
N ASP A 102 6.41 7.00 -4.14
CA ASP A 102 7.76 7.41 -4.53
C ASP A 102 8.43 6.35 -5.44
N CYS A 103 8.13 5.06 -5.20
CA CYS A 103 8.58 3.99 -6.08
C CYS A 103 7.85 3.98 -7.42
N CYS A 104 6.53 4.18 -7.43
CA CYS A 104 5.71 4.26 -8.65
C CYS A 104 6.16 5.40 -9.57
N THR A 105 6.36 6.61 -9.03
CA THR A 105 6.84 7.77 -9.80
C THR A 105 8.16 7.46 -10.53
N SER A 106 9.09 6.76 -9.88
CA SER A 106 10.39 6.42 -10.49
C SER A 106 10.31 5.45 -11.67
N LYS A 107 9.15 4.84 -11.90
CA LYS A 107 8.90 3.84 -12.95
C LYS A 107 7.71 4.19 -13.84
N GLU A 108 7.18 5.40 -13.73
CA GLU A 108 6.01 5.86 -14.48
C GLU A 108 4.79 4.95 -14.25
N TYR A 109 4.64 4.44 -13.02
CA TYR A 109 3.43 3.76 -12.58
C TYR A 109 2.49 4.76 -11.92
N GLU A 110 1.20 4.60 -12.16
CA GLU A 110 0.15 5.27 -11.40
C GLU A 110 -0.14 4.49 -10.11
N LEU A 111 -0.49 5.23 -9.05
CA LEU A 111 -0.89 4.64 -7.78
C LEU A 111 -2.35 4.98 -7.51
N CYS A 112 -3.20 3.95 -7.47
CA CYS A 112 -4.61 4.07 -7.13
C CYS A 112 -4.88 3.42 -5.77
N ILE A 113 -5.69 4.08 -4.94
CA ILE A 113 -6.30 3.45 -3.77
C ILE A 113 -7.74 3.12 -4.18
N VAL A 114 -8.13 1.85 -4.03
CA VAL A 114 -9.41 1.31 -4.53
C VAL A 114 -10.14 0.60 -3.38
N GLU A 115 -11.41 0.22 -3.59
CA GLU A 115 -12.19 -0.61 -2.63
C GLU A 115 -12.23 -0.02 -1.21
N MET A 116 -12.24 1.31 -1.10
CA MET A 116 -12.16 2.02 0.18
C MET A 116 -13.53 2.18 0.85
N THR A 117 -13.52 2.44 2.17
CA THR A 117 -14.71 2.97 2.83
C THR A 117 -14.98 4.42 2.38
N PRO A 118 -16.25 4.88 2.34
CA PRO A 118 -16.57 6.27 1.97
C PRO A 118 -15.83 7.31 2.82
N SER A 119 -15.68 7.04 4.13
CA SER A 119 -14.92 7.89 5.05
C SER A 119 -13.42 7.94 4.75
N PHE A 120 -12.83 6.90 4.15
CA PHE A 120 -11.43 6.93 3.76
C PHE A 120 -11.24 7.65 2.42
N HIS A 121 -12.12 7.38 1.46
CA HIS A 121 -12.18 8.08 0.18
C HIS A 121 -12.26 9.60 0.39
N GLN A 122 -13.24 10.09 1.16
CA GLN A 122 -13.37 11.52 1.45
C GLN A 122 -12.11 12.12 2.09
N ARG A 123 -11.47 11.41 3.03
CA ARG A 123 -10.23 11.90 3.67
C ARG A 123 -9.07 12.02 2.68
N LEU A 124 -9.03 11.23 1.62
CA LEU A 124 -8.01 11.34 0.58
C LEU A 124 -8.34 12.50 -0.38
N LEU A 125 -9.60 12.72 -0.71
CA LEU A 125 -10.04 13.90 -1.45
C LEU A 125 -9.73 15.21 -0.69
N ASP A 126 -10.00 15.25 0.62
CA ASP A 126 -9.63 16.38 1.50
C ASP A 126 -8.11 16.62 1.55
N ARG A 127 -7.32 15.66 1.07
CA ARG A 127 -5.86 15.72 0.94
C ARG A 127 -5.41 15.95 -0.51
N ASN A 128 -6.29 16.37 -1.41
CA ASN A 128 -6.02 16.57 -2.84
C ASN A 128 -5.57 15.29 -3.57
N ALA A 129 -6.08 14.11 -3.16
CA ALA A 129 -6.07 12.97 -4.06
C ALA A 129 -7.01 13.26 -5.25
N LEU A 130 -6.64 12.79 -6.44
CA LEU A 130 -7.47 12.96 -7.62
C LEU A 130 -8.58 11.91 -7.60
N GLU A 131 -9.83 12.37 -7.66
CA GLU A 131 -10.98 11.47 -7.80
C GLU A 131 -10.97 10.81 -9.18
N VAL A 132 -11.06 9.48 -9.20
CA VAL A 132 -11.21 8.69 -10.43
C VAL A 132 -12.68 8.30 -10.59
N ASP A 133 -13.25 7.74 -9.51
CA ASP A 133 -14.66 7.36 -9.39
C ASP A 133 -15.08 7.28 -7.89
N GLU A 134 -16.27 6.73 -7.63
CA GLU A 134 -16.89 6.70 -6.30
C GLU A 134 -16.10 5.87 -5.26
N ASP A 135 -15.24 4.93 -5.68
CA ASP A 135 -14.47 4.08 -4.79
C ASP A 135 -12.96 4.06 -5.07
N THR A 136 -12.51 4.85 -6.05
CA THR A 136 -11.12 4.97 -6.48
C THR A 136 -10.62 6.41 -6.44
N VAL A 137 -9.44 6.58 -5.87
CA VAL A 137 -8.67 7.82 -5.98
C VAL A 137 -7.25 7.53 -6.46
N GLN A 138 -6.71 8.42 -7.26
CA GLN A 138 -5.32 8.41 -7.67
C GLN A 138 -4.49 9.27 -6.72
N ILE A 139 -3.37 8.72 -6.27
CA ILE A 139 -2.36 9.44 -5.50
C ILE A 139 -1.45 10.18 -6.48
N THR A 140 -1.32 11.49 -6.31
CA THR A 140 -0.49 12.36 -7.15
C THR A 140 0.51 13.12 -6.28
N HIS A 141 1.37 13.93 -6.91
CA HIS A 141 2.27 14.83 -6.21
C HIS A 141 1.54 15.91 -5.38
N GLU A 142 0.29 16.18 -5.69
CA GLU A 142 -0.55 17.14 -4.94
C GLU A 142 -1.16 16.51 -3.69
N THR A 143 -1.19 15.17 -3.62
CA THR A 143 -1.79 14.44 -2.51
C THR A 143 -0.97 14.58 -1.22
N GLU A 144 -1.56 15.17 -0.20
CA GLU A 144 -0.94 15.48 1.07
C GLU A 144 -0.85 14.23 1.97
N LEU A 145 0.28 13.52 1.90
CA LEU A 145 0.56 12.33 2.71
C LEU A 145 1.41 12.62 3.97
N GLU A 146 1.95 13.84 4.12
CA GLU A 146 2.92 14.23 5.15
C GLU A 146 2.32 15.06 6.29
N LYS A 147 1.23 15.78 6.07
CA LYS A 147 0.57 16.59 7.11
C LYS A 147 -0.58 15.86 7.83
N ASP A 148 -0.86 16.29 9.06
CA ASP A 148 -2.04 15.86 9.81
C ASP A 148 -3.18 16.84 9.58
N ILE A 149 -4.06 16.51 8.64
CA ILE A 149 -5.40 17.08 8.55
C ILE A 149 -6.30 16.16 9.39
N GLY A 150 -6.87 16.71 10.47
CA GLY A 150 -8.00 16.12 11.20
C GLY A 150 -7.72 15.06 12.28
N SER A 151 -6.47 14.79 12.67
CA SER A 151 -6.23 13.99 13.88
C SER A 151 -6.32 14.91 15.10
N PRO A 152 -7.15 14.60 16.13
CA PRO A 152 -7.16 15.41 17.34
C PRO A 152 -5.75 15.47 17.89
N LEU A 153 -5.29 16.69 18.18
CA LEU A 153 -4.10 16.93 18.98
C LEU A 153 -4.35 16.19 20.31
N MET A 154 -3.80 14.99 20.47
CA MET A 154 -3.74 14.38 21.79
C MET A 154 -2.80 15.23 22.62
N GLY A 155 -3.40 16.16 23.38
CA GLY A 155 -2.73 16.83 24.47
C GLY A 155 -2.25 15.77 25.44
N TYR A 156 -0.94 15.76 25.68
CA TYR A 156 -0.37 15.07 26.82
C TYR A 156 -0.98 15.71 28.08
N TYR A 157 -1.77 14.93 28.82
CA TYR A 157 -2.04 15.19 30.24
C TYR A 157 -0.97 14.49 31.08
#